data_AF-A0A2V9PPJ0-F1
#
_entry.id   AF-A0A2V9PPJ0-F1
#
_cell.length_a   1.000
_cell.length_b   1.000
_cell.length_c   1.000
_cell.angle_alpha   90.00
_cell.angle_beta   90.00
_cell.angle_gamma   90.00
#
_symmetry.space_group_name_H-M   'P 1'
#
loop_
_entity.id
_entity.type
_entity.pdbx_description
1 polymer ?
#
loop_
_entity_poly.entity_id
_entity_poly.type
_entity_poly.pdbx_seq_one_letter_code
_entity_poly.pdbx_strand_id
1 'polypeptide(L)'
;MRTKTSAVVTVVFLTVAFAQDTAKNHVPRLTPEQWREDLHVLATEVARRHKNAFHFTPKPQFDRAVSDLDRGIPQLQGSEIMIGMMRILAMVGDGHTQLICTGSAANYV
;
A
#
# COMPACT_ATOMS: atom_id res chain seq x y z
N MET A 1 -54.25 54.43 0.72
CA MET A 1 -53.04 53.91 0.03
C MET A 1 -51.91 53.89 1.05
N ARG A 2 -51.47 52.70 1.50
CA ARG A 2 -50.52 52.54 2.61
C ARG A 2 -49.29 51.80 2.08
N THR A 3 -48.20 52.52 1.85
CA THR A 3 -46.93 51.96 1.38
C THR A 3 -46.21 51.29 2.55
N LYS A 4 -45.74 50.06 2.33
CA LYS A 4 -45.03 49.25 3.32
C LYS A 4 -43.53 49.58 3.26
N THR A 5 -42.95 50.06 4.35
CA THR A 5 -41.49 50.16 4.52
C THR A 5 -41.01 48.96 5.35
N SER A 6 -40.35 48.01 4.69
CA SER A 6 -39.69 46.86 5.31
C SER A 6 -38.40 47.30 5.98
N ALA A 7 -38.27 47.09 7.29
CA ALA A 7 -36.98 47.22 7.97
C ALA A 7 -36.22 45.88 7.87
N VAL A 8 -34.99 45.99 7.37
CA VAL A 8 -34.07 44.91 7.03
C VAL A 8 -33.55 44.23 8.31
N VAL A 9 -33.75 42.92 8.44
CA VAL A 9 -33.07 42.09 9.44
C VAL A 9 -31.79 41.56 8.79
N THR A 10 -30.66 42.17 9.11
CA THR A 10 -29.34 41.68 8.69
C THR A 10 -28.99 40.44 9.50
N VAL A 11 -29.18 39.26 8.91
CA VAL A 11 -28.70 38.00 9.48
C VAL A 11 -27.20 37.88 9.16
N VAL A 12 -26.35 38.08 10.17
CA VAL A 12 -24.92 37.77 10.09
C VAL A 12 -24.77 36.25 10.07
N PHE A 13 -24.58 35.68 8.88
CA PHE A 13 -24.19 34.28 8.74
C PHE A 13 -22.72 34.14 9.13
N LEU A 14 -22.48 33.70 10.38
CA LEU A 14 -21.17 33.24 10.83
C LEU A 14 -20.88 31.90 10.13
N THR A 15 -20.27 31.95 8.94
CA THR A 15 -19.80 30.73 8.28
C THR A 15 -18.58 30.21 9.02
N VAL A 16 -18.78 29.25 9.93
CA VAL A 16 -17.69 28.39 10.39
C VAL A 16 -17.24 27.57 9.18
N ALA A 17 -16.12 27.96 8.58
CA ALA A 17 -15.43 27.10 7.64
C ALA A 17 -14.94 25.87 8.40
N PHE A 18 -15.65 24.74 8.27
CA PHE A 18 -15.08 23.45 8.60
C PHE A 18 -13.92 23.21 7.63
N ALA A 19 -12.70 23.58 8.03
CA ALA A 19 -11.51 23.05 7.41
C ALA A 19 -11.53 21.54 7.68
N GLN A 20 -11.98 20.77 6.68
CA GLN A 20 -11.81 19.32 6.72
C GLN A 20 -10.31 19.07 6.66
N ASP A 21 -9.72 18.77 7.81
CA ASP A 21 -8.37 18.26 7.89
C ASP A 21 -8.33 16.92 7.15
N THR A 22 -7.93 16.95 5.89
CA THR A 22 -7.79 15.77 5.02
C THR A 22 -6.67 14.84 5.50
N ALA A 23 -5.95 15.19 6.57
CA ALA A 23 -4.81 14.46 7.10
C ALA A 23 -5.13 13.07 7.69
N LYS A 24 -6.39 12.63 7.75
CA LYS A 24 -6.73 11.32 8.36
C LYS A 24 -6.54 10.10 7.46
N ASN A 25 -6.21 10.25 6.18
CA ASN A 25 -6.02 9.12 5.26
C ASN A 25 -4.77 9.28 4.37
N HIS A 26 -3.60 9.59 4.93
CA HIS A 26 -2.36 9.39 4.19
C HIS A 26 -1.89 7.95 4.40
N VAL A 27 -2.15 7.07 3.44
CA VAL A 27 -1.40 5.80 3.35
C VAL A 27 0.06 6.21 3.16
N PRO A 28 0.95 5.93 4.14
CA PRO A 28 2.35 6.33 4.02
C PRO A 28 2.93 5.73 2.74
N ARG A 29 3.48 6.58 1.87
CA ARG A 29 4.26 6.10 0.72
C ARG A 29 5.66 5.75 1.22
N LEU A 30 5.98 4.46 1.17
CA LEU A 30 7.31 3.97 1.50
C LEU A 30 8.35 4.50 0.50
N THR A 31 9.56 4.77 0.99
CA THR A 31 10.72 5.10 0.14
C THR A 31 11.22 3.84 -0.58
N PRO A 32 12.00 3.98 -1.66
CA PRO A 32 12.66 2.84 -2.30
C PRO A 32 13.45 1.97 -1.32
N GLU A 33 14.16 2.58 -0.37
CA GLU A 33 14.97 1.88 0.63
C GLU A 33 14.10 1.04 1.58
N GLN A 34 12.95 1.57 2.01
CA GLN A 34 12.00 0.83 2.84
C GLN A 34 11.41 -0.37 2.08
N TRP A 35 11.09 -0.21 0.79
CA TRP A 35 10.66 -1.32 -0.05
C TRP A 35 11.74 -2.39 -0.23
N ARG A 36 13.01 -1.99 -0.35
CA ARG A 36 14.13 -2.95 -0.41
C ARG A 36 14.27 -3.73 0.88
N GLU A 37 14.13 -3.05 2.02
CA GLU A 37 14.14 -3.69 3.33
C GLU A 37 13.04 -4.74 3.43
N ASP A 38 11.79 -4.40 3.10
CA ASP A 38 10.67 -5.34 3.08
C ASP A 38 10.91 -6.54 2.16
N LEU A 39 11.43 -6.30 0.95
CA LEU A 39 11.78 -7.36 -0.01
C LEU A 39 12.84 -8.31 0.55
N HIS A 40 13.89 -7.78 1.17
CA HIS A 40 14.96 -8.59 1.75
C HIS A 40 14.50 -9.37 2.99
N VAL A 41 13.65 -8.77 3.83
CA VAL A 41 13.01 -9.46 4.95
C VAL A 41 12.16 -10.63 4.43
N LEU A 42 11.33 -10.37 3.42
CA LEU A 42 10.51 -11.41 2.79
C LEU A 42 11.36 -12.56 2.25
N ALA A 43 12.38 -12.27 1.45
CA ALA A 43 13.26 -13.30 0.86
C ALA A 43 13.98 -14.12 1.95
N THR A 44 14.47 -13.45 2.98
CA THR A 44 15.17 -14.10 4.10
C THR A 44 14.23 -15.00 4.91
N GLU A 45 13.04 -14.52 5.23
CA GLU A 45 12.10 -15.27 6.06
C GLU A 45 11.45 -16.45 5.32
N VAL A 46 11.21 -16.33 4.02
CA VAL A 46 10.79 -17.46 3.18
C VAL A 46 11.86 -18.54 3.21
N ALA A 47 13.12 -18.20 2.93
CA ALA A 47 14.22 -19.16 2.94
C ALA A 47 14.44 -19.81 4.31
N ARG A 48 14.22 -19.05 5.39
CA ARG A 48 14.48 -19.49 6.77
C ARG A 48 13.35 -20.33 7.36
N ARG A 49 12.08 -19.95 7.13
CA ARG A 49 10.93 -20.52 7.84
C ARG A 49 10.12 -21.49 7.01
N HIS A 50 10.11 -21.35 5.68
CA HIS A 50 9.29 -22.22 4.83
C HIS A 50 9.96 -23.58 4.65
N LYS A 51 9.30 -24.65 5.10
CA LYS A 51 9.84 -26.02 5.17
C LYS A 51 10.45 -26.51 3.84
N ASN A 52 9.81 -26.17 2.72
CA ASN A 52 10.19 -26.63 1.38
C ASN A 52 10.32 -25.46 0.39
N ALA A 53 10.94 -24.34 0.81
CA ALA A 53 10.96 -23.07 0.06
C ALA A 53 11.38 -23.20 -1.41
N PHE A 54 12.28 -24.16 -1.69
CA PHE A 54 12.91 -24.33 -3.00
C PHE A 54 12.58 -25.66 -3.66
N HIS A 55 11.49 -26.32 -3.24
CA HIS A 55 11.07 -27.60 -3.82
C HIS A 55 10.52 -27.43 -5.25
N PHE A 56 9.73 -26.37 -5.48
CA PHE A 56 9.18 -26.07 -6.80
C PHE A 56 10.16 -25.25 -7.66
N THR A 57 10.72 -24.17 -7.09
CA THR A 57 11.70 -23.31 -7.78
C THR A 57 13.08 -23.40 -7.13
N PRO A 58 14.16 -23.67 -7.88
CA PRO A 58 15.52 -23.68 -7.34
C PRO A 58 15.93 -22.33 -6.76
N LYS A 59 16.66 -22.35 -5.64
CA LYS A 59 17.14 -21.15 -4.94
C LYS A 59 17.80 -20.10 -5.87
N PRO A 60 18.69 -20.45 -6.83
CA PRO A 60 19.29 -19.45 -7.70
C PRO A 60 18.29 -18.69 -8.58
N GLN A 61 17.18 -19.34 -8.95
CA GLN A 61 16.13 -18.69 -9.74
C GLN A 61 15.27 -17.78 -8.86
N PHE A 62 14.98 -18.20 -7.63
CA PHE A 62 14.33 -17.35 -6.63
C PHE A 62 15.17 -16.11 -6.31
N ASP A 63 16.47 -16.29 -6.01
CA ASP A 63 17.40 -15.20 -5.71
C ASP A 63 17.53 -14.22 -6.88
N ARG A 64 17.50 -14.73 -8.12
CA ARG A 64 17.49 -13.88 -9.32
C ARG A 64 16.22 -13.03 -9.38
N ALA A 65 15.04 -13.61 -9.14
CA ALA A 65 13.79 -12.84 -9.13
C ALA A 65 13.78 -11.75 -8.05
N VAL A 66 14.34 -12.04 -6.87
CA VAL A 66 14.55 -11.02 -5.81
C VAL A 66 15.48 -9.91 -6.29
N SER A 67 16.62 -10.24 -6.88
CA SER A 67 17.58 -9.25 -7.39
C SER A 67 16.99 -8.40 -8.53
N ASP A 68 16.20 -9.01 -9.41
CA ASP A 68 15.57 -8.32 -10.53
C ASP A 68 14.53 -7.32 -10.03
N LEU A 69 13.72 -7.69 -9.02
CA LEU A 69 12.79 -6.76 -8.39
C LEU A 69 13.52 -5.65 -7.64
N ASP A 70 14.56 -5.98 -6.86
CA ASP A 70 15.35 -5.01 -6.09
C ASP A 70 15.95 -3.88 -6.97
N ARG A 71 16.48 -4.26 -8.15
CA ARG A 71 16.97 -3.28 -9.13
C ARG A 71 15.86 -2.43 -9.73
N GLY A 72 14.64 -2.95 -9.83
CA GLY A 72 13.48 -2.25 -10.37
C GLY A 72 12.83 -1.26 -9.39
N ILE A 73 12.91 -1.50 -8.08
CA ILE A 73 12.23 -0.72 -7.02
C ILE A 73 12.29 0.81 -7.22
N PRO A 74 13.43 1.44 -7.57
CA PRO A 74 13.50 2.90 -7.73
C PRO A 74 12.57 3.49 -8.81
N GLN A 75 12.08 2.67 -9.74
CA GLN A 75 11.22 3.10 -10.85
C GLN A 75 9.79 2.58 -10.76
N LEU A 76 9.48 1.76 -9.75
CA LEU A 76 8.18 1.09 -9.60
C LEU A 76 7.29 1.82 -8.60
N GLN A 77 5.99 1.76 -8.85
CA GLN A 77 4.98 2.15 -7.87
C GLN A 77 4.85 1.06 -6.79
N GLY A 78 4.40 1.44 -5.59
CA GLY A 78 4.25 0.50 -4.47
C GLY A 78 3.36 -0.71 -4.78
N SER A 79 2.32 -0.54 -5.60
CA SER A 79 1.48 -1.65 -6.08
C SER A 79 2.23 -2.63 -6.98
N GLU A 80 3.12 -2.12 -7.84
CA GLU A 80 3.95 -2.94 -8.73
C GLU A 80 5.00 -3.72 -7.93
N ILE A 81 5.57 -3.10 -6.90
CA ILE A 81 6.49 -3.76 -5.96
C ILE A 81 5.74 -4.87 -5.20
N MET A 82 4.53 -4.59 -4.71
CA MET A 82 3.68 -5.58 -4.04
C MET A 82 3.37 -6.78 -4.93
N ILE A 83 2.96 -6.53 -6.18
CA ILE A 83 2.72 -7.59 -7.16
C ILE A 83 4.02 -8.37 -7.46
N GLY A 84 5.17 -7.69 -7.53
CA GLY A 84 6.47 -8.32 -7.66
C GLY A 84 6.78 -9.29 -6.51
N MET A 85 6.56 -8.86 -5.27
CA MET A 85 6.72 -9.71 -4.08
C MET A 85 5.77 -10.90 -4.08
N MET A 86 4.49 -10.69 -4.45
CA MET A 86 3.52 -11.79 -4.59
C MET A 86 3.94 -12.81 -5.66
N ARG A 87 4.50 -12.35 -6.79
CA ARG A 87 5.06 -13.23 -7.82
C ARG A 87 6.23 -14.06 -7.30
N ILE A 88 7.12 -13.45 -6.52
CA ILE A 88 8.25 -14.15 -5.87
C ILE A 88 7.73 -15.21 -4.90
N LEU A 89 6.71 -14.92 -4.09
CA LEU A 89 6.09 -15.93 -3.21
C LEU A 89 5.43 -17.06 -3.99
N ALA A 90 4.76 -16.76 -5.10
CA ALA A 90 4.15 -17.78 -5.95
C ALA A 90 5.20 -18.77 -6.52
N MET A 91 6.46 -18.35 -6.69
CA MET A 91 7.54 -19.25 -7.11
C MET A 91 7.86 -20.34 -6.07
N VAL A 92 7.48 -20.16 -4.79
CA VAL A 92 7.59 -21.21 -3.77
C VAL A 92 6.71 -22.41 -4.11
N GLY A 93 5.60 -22.18 -4.82
CA GLY A 93 4.67 -23.22 -5.25
C GLY A 93 3.74 -23.73 -4.13
N ASP A 94 3.59 -22.99 -3.03
CA ASP A 94 2.68 -23.31 -1.93
C ASP A 94 1.52 -22.30 -1.85
N GLY A 95 0.30 -22.78 -2.02
CA GLY A 95 -0.92 -21.96 -1.96
C GLY A 95 -1.24 -21.38 -0.58
N HIS A 96 -0.54 -21.81 0.47
CA HIS A 96 -0.67 -21.25 1.83
C HIS A 96 0.40 -20.20 2.14
N THR A 97 1.30 -19.94 1.20
CA THR A 97 2.36 -18.93 1.33
C THR A 97 1.94 -17.67 0.57
N GLN A 98 1.43 -16.68 1.31
CA GLN A 98 0.86 -15.45 0.75
C GLN A 98 1.29 -14.19 1.50
N LEU A 99 1.29 -13.06 0.79
CA LEU A 99 1.47 -11.73 1.35
C LEU A 99 0.09 -11.15 1.65
N ILE A 100 -0.20 -10.90 2.93
CA ILE A 100 -1.48 -10.33 3.36
C ILE A 100 -1.31 -8.83 3.57
N CYS A 101 -1.94 -8.02 2.71
CA CYS A 101 -1.94 -6.56 2.86
C CYS A 101 -3.10 -6.12 3.78
N THR A 102 -2.85 -5.97 5.08
CA THR A 102 -3.83 -5.42 6.02
C THR A 102 -3.83 -3.89 5.96
N GLY A 103 -4.51 -3.30 4.98
CA GLY A 103 -4.64 -1.84 4.86
C GLY A 103 -5.70 -1.42 3.85
N SER A 104 -6.85 -0.93 4.34
CA SER A 104 -8.03 -0.31 3.66
C SER A 104 -8.65 -0.96 2.40
N ALA A 105 -7.91 -1.71 1.57
CA ALA A 105 -8.44 -2.43 0.42
C ALA A 105 -8.96 -3.84 0.80
N ALA A 106 -8.57 -4.36 1.96
CA ALA A 106 -9.03 -5.65 2.48
C ALA A 106 -10.45 -5.62 3.08
N ASN A 107 -11.12 -4.46 3.12
CA ASN A 107 -12.52 -4.33 3.57
C ASN A 107 -13.54 -4.39 2.41
N TYR A 108 -13.11 -4.79 1.21
CA TYR A 108 -13.96 -4.93 0.01
C TYR A 108 -13.97 -6.36 -0.54
N VAL A 109 -13.90 -7.37 0.33
CA VAL A 109 -14.28 -8.76 0.01
C VAL A 109 -15.11 -9.32 1.16
#